data_AF-A0A2N1Q5X6-F1
#
_entry.id   AF-A0A2N1Q5X6-F1
#
_cell.length_a   1.000
_cell.length_b   1.000
_cell.length_c   1.000
_cell.angle_alpha   90.00
_cell.angle_beta   90.00
_cell.angle_gamma   90.00
#
_symmetry.space_group_name_H-M   'P 1'
#
loop_
_entity.id
_entity.type
_entity.pdbx_description
1 polymer ?
#
loop_
_entity_poly.entity_id
_entity_poly.type
_entity_poly.pdbx_seq_one_letter_code
_entity_poly.pdbx_strand_id
1 'polypeptide(L)'
;MKKLSYVFSFVLLFAVIVTIAGCSSTVSASEAYVTIDINPSIELVVSPREKVLYANPLNEDGEVLLANLDLIGLNLDDAIDLIIAESINLGFIDVDSDETVVSVSSICENAELGETIRDRVKENINQAFMNRAMMGRAQDKGFTDEFILEAEGYGVTPGFLALAKSVTVVDDTILLEDALVMTQQELVEILKDAKQANKEVAQALRDEFIAARQLLFDEYLPQIQDLEAQILAAEGDTTELEAQLEALRTEFRTAVQALRDDYHTQTEGLRQQIQTQNQLRIQEHSEAVEAFMNQMQTRREQMQSMIEQFQGQSQGNRP
;
A
#
# COMPACT_ATOMS: atom_id res chain seq x y z
N MET A 1 27.77 24.02 51.51
CA MET A 1 26.43 24.33 50.97
C MET A 1 26.54 24.59 49.48
N LYS A 2 25.75 23.89 48.66
CA LYS A 2 25.60 24.00 47.19
C LYS A 2 26.90 23.64 46.43
N LYS A 3 27.00 22.57 45.65
CA LYS A 3 26.16 22.21 44.50
C LYS A 3 26.25 20.70 44.24
N LEU A 4 25.33 19.93 44.84
CA LEU A 4 25.10 18.52 44.52
C LEU A 4 23.69 18.43 43.92
N SER A 5 23.50 18.96 42.70
CA SER A 5 22.18 19.07 42.08
C SER A 5 22.15 18.79 40.57
N TYR A 6 23.23 18.25 39.99
CA TYR A 6 23.28 17.96 38.54
C TYR A 6 23.38 16.48 38.20
N VAL A 7 23.52 15.58 39.18
CA VAL A 7 23.61 14.13 38.90
C VAL A 7 22.23 13.48 38.72
N PHE A 8 21.18 14.02 39.33
CA PHE A 8 19.80 13.50 39.14
C PHE A 8 19.14 13.95 37.83
N SER A 9 19.63 15.01 37.17
CA SER A 9 19.07 15.49 35.91
C SER A 9 19.54 14.70 34.70
N PHE A 10 20.69 14.02 34.78
CA PHE A 10 21.24 13.25 33.66
C PHE A 10 20.66 11.84 33.58
N VAL A 11 20.31 11.24 34.72
CA VAL A 11 19.65 9.93 34.78
C VAL A 11 18.20 10.00 34.30
N LEU A 12 17.52 11.13 34.53
CA LEU A 12 16.16 11.33 34.02
C LEU A 12 16.14 11.64 32.51
N LEU A 13 17.19 12.28 31.98
CA LEU A 13 17.31 12.57 30.54
C LEU A 13 17.64 11.30 29.73
N PHE A 14 18.42 10.37 30.30
CA PHE A 14 18.69 9.08 29.67
C PHE A 14 17.50 8.11 29.75
N ALA A 15 16.67 8.21 30.80
CA ALA A 15 15.44 7.42 30.91
C ALA A 15 14.34 7.86 29.92
N VAL A 16 14.33 9.12 29.47
CA VAL A 16 13.35 9.62 28.48
C VAL A 16 13.78 9.31 27.03
N ILE A 17 15.08 9.17 26.76
CA ILE A 17 15.59 8.84 25.41
C ILE A 17 15.47 7.33 25.11
N VAL A 18 15.40 6.46 26.14
CA VAL A 18 15.22 5.00 25.94
C VAL A 18 13.75 4.58 25.77
N THR A 19 12.77 5.46 26.05
CA THR A 19 11.34 5.15 25.87
C THR A 19 10.78 5.41 24.46
N ILE A 20 11.61 5.79 23.48
CA ILE A 20 11.18 5.93 22.07
C ILE A 20 11.56 4.68 21.23
N ALA A 21 12.22 3.68 21.83
CA ALA A 21 12.45 2.39 21.19
C ALA A 21 11.34 1.40 21.62
N GLY A 22 10.26 1.31 20.85
CA GLY A 22 9.29 0.23 21.05
C GLY A 22 7.85 0.50 20.64
N CYS A 23 7.60 1.12 19.50
CA CYS A 23 6.44 0.76 18.69
C CYS A 23 6.94 0.01 17.46
N SER A 24 7.59 -1.13 17.68
CA SER A 24 7.60 -2.18 16.66
C SER A 24 6.18 -2.71 16.62
N SER A 25 5.40 -2.26 15.64
CA SER A 25 4.04 -2.72 15.38
C SER A 25 4.10 -4.18 14.92
N THR A 26 4.29 -5.10 15.86
CA THR A 26 4.16 -6.53 15.57
C THR A 26 2.75 -6.76 15.08
N VAL A 27 2.63 -7.19 13.83
CA VAL A 27 1.36 -7.50 13.19
C VAL A 27 0.67 -8.56 14.02
N SER A 28 -0.57 -8.34 14.42
CA SER A 28 -1.34 -9.41 15.07
C SER A 28 -1.84 -10.39 14.01
N ALA A 29 -1.93 -11.68 14.35
CA ALA A 29 -2.58 -12.78 13.60
C ALA A 29 -4.05 -12.52 13.15
N SER A 30 -4.53 -11.29 13.30
CA SER A 30 -5.90 -10.86 12.99
C SER A 30 -5.94 -9.57 12.15
N GLU A 31 -4.78 -9.06 11.72
CA GLU A 31 -4.72 -7.95 10.75
C GLU A 31 -5.11 -8.42 9.35
N ALA A 32 -5.88 -7.60 8.66
CA ALA A 32 -6.27 -7.84 7.27
C ALA A 32 -5.42 -6.99 6.33
N TYR A 33 -4.93 -7.63 5.28
CA TYR A 33 -4.25 -6.99 4.17
C TYR A 33 -5.27 -6.79 3.05
N VAL A 34 -5.62 -5.53 2.77
CA VAL A 34 -6.64 -5.16 1.79
C VAL A 34 -5.96 -4.52 0.60
N THR A 35 -6.27 -4.95 -0.62
CA THR A 35 -5.85 -4.24 -1.85
C THR A 35 -7.05 -3.64 -2.54
N ILE A 36 -6.86 -2.45 -3.08
CA ILE A 36 -7.88 -1.67 -3.76
C ILE A 36 -7.29 -1.19 -5.09
N ASP A 37 -7.88 -1.63 -6.19
CA ASP A 37 -7.53 -1.21 -7.54
C ASP A 37 -8.66 -0.39 -8.13
N ILE A 38 -8.48 0.93 -8.10
CA ILE A 38 -9.31 1.94 -8.78
C ILE A 38 -8.62 2.36 -10.10
N ASN A 39 -7.35 1.96 -10.29
CA ASN A 39 -6.38 2.59 -11.19
C ASN A 39 -6.17 4.05 -10.77
N PRO A 40 -5.69 4.28 -9.53
CA PRO A 40 -4.51 3.67 -8.88
C PRO A 40 -4.72 2.36 -8.10
N SER A 41 -3.62 1.65 -7.80
CA SER A 41 -3.60 0.46 -6.94
C SER A 41 -2.87 0.74 -5.62
N ILE A 42 -3.54 0.43 -4.50
CA ILE A 42 -3.00 0.64 -3.15
C ILE A 42 -3.25 -0.59 -2.26
N GLU A 43 -2.45 -0.71 -1.21
CA GLU A 43 -2.63 -1.67 -0.13
C GLU A 43 -2.88 -0.95 1.19
N LEU A 44 -3.75 -1.53 2.02
CA LEU A 44 -3.99 -1.13 3.39
C LEU A 44 -3.73 -2.33 4.30
N VAL A 45 -3.06 -2.09 5.43
CA VAL A 45 -3.04 -3.05 6.54
C VAL A 45 -3.99 -2.54 7.60
N VAL A 46 -4.97 -3.37 7.94
CA VAL A 46 -6.11 -3.00 8.78
C VAL A 46 -6.10 -3.85 10.04
N SER A 47 -6.23 -3.22 11.19
CA SER A 47 -6.37 -3.91 12.47
C SER A 47 -7.71 -4.67 12.58
N PRO A 48 -7.85 -5.59 13.56
CA PRO A 48 -9.11 -6.30 13.81
C PRO A 48 -10.27 -5.38 14.20
N ARG A 49 -9.96 -4.14 14.61
CA ARG A 49 -10.96 -3.10 14.94
C ARG A 49 -11.22 -2.17 13.76
N GLU A 50 -10.89 -2.59 12.54
CA GLU A 50 -11.06 -1.85 11.29
C GLU A 50 -10.35 -0.48 11.30
N LYS A 51 -9.23 -0.36 12.04
CA LYS A 51 -8.35 0.82 11.97
C LYS A 51 -7.25 0.60 10.96
N VAL A 52 -7.01 1.57 10.09
CA VAL A 52 -5.88 1.55 9.16
C VAL A 52 -4.59 1.69 9.96
N LEU A 53 -3.72 0.70 9.85
CA LEU A 53 -2.39 0.69 10.47
C LEU A 53 -1.33 1.21 9.51
N TYR A 54 -1.47 0.85 8.22
CA TYR A 54 -0.55 1.23 7.15
C TYR A 54 -1.33 1.41 5.86
N ALA A 55 -0.85 2.32 5.01
CA ALA A 55 -1.33 2.52 3.65
C ALA A 55 -0.13 2.69 2.74
N ASN A 56 -0.03 1.87 1.71
CA ASN A 56 1.09 1.92 0.79
C ASN A 56 0.64 1.86 -0.67
N PRO A 57 1.41 2.46 -1.57
CA PRO A 57 1.18 2.35 -2.99
C PRO A 57 1.60 0.97 -3.50
N LEU A 58 0.86 0.43 -4.46
CA LEU A 58 1.22 -0.79 -5.21
C LEU A 58 1.73 -0.46 -6.63
N ASN A 59 1.36 0.70 -7.15
CA ASN A 59 1.86 1.28 -8.39
C ASN A 59 2.13 2.78 -8.23
N GLU A 60 2.69 3.38 -9.27
CA GLU A 60 3.12 4.77 -9.31
C GLU A 60 1.92 5.74 -9.17
N ASP A 61 0.79 5.42 -9.77
CA ASP A 61 -0.46 6.17 -9.57
C ASP A 61 -0.92 6.11 -8.10
N GLY A 62 -0.69 4.98 -7.42
CA GLY A 62 -0.94 4.83 -5.99
C GLY A 62 -0.04 5.73 -5.14
N GLU A 63 1.19 6.01 -5.58
CA GLU A 63 2.07 6.97 -4.88
C GLU A 63 1.48 8.37 -4.94
N VAL A 64 1.03 8.77 -6.14
CA VAL A 64 0.36 10.05 -6.39
C VAL A 64 -0.91 10.18 -5.57
N LEU A 65 -1.71 9.11 -5.47
CA LEU A 65 -2.91 9.09 -4.65
C LEU A 65 -2.61 9.27 -3.16
N LEU A 66 -1.69 8.46 -2.61
CA LEU A 66 -1.40 8.49 -1.18
C LEU A 66 -0.60 9.74 -0.78
N ALA A 67 0.11 10.36 -1.73
CA ALA A 67 0.06 11.79 -2.02
C ALA A 67 -0.30 12.76 -0.88
N ASN A 68 -1.60 12.90 -0.69
CA ASN A 68 -2.20 13.90 0.19
C ASN A 68 -3.09 13.25 1.26
N LEU A 69 -2.94 11.95 1.47
CA LEU A 69 -3.80 11.19 2.34
C LEU A 69 -3.06 10.81 3.63
N ASP A 70 -3.56 11.29 4.76
CA ASP A 70 -3.20 10.79 6.08
C ASP A 70 -4.24 9.75 6.51
N LEU A 71 -3.97 8.49 6.18
CA LEU A 71 -4.91 7.38 6.42
C LEU A 71 -4.65 6.65 7.74
N ILE A 72 -3.47 6.80 8.34
CA ILE A 72 -3.04 5.99 9.48
C ILE A 72 -3.87 6.37 10.72
N GLY A 73 -4.49 5.37 11.35
CA GLY A 73 -5.34 5.52 12.53
C GLY A 73 -6.81 5.83 12.22
N LEU A 74 -7.16 6.11 10.96
CA LEU A 74 -8.55 6.28 10.54
C LEU A 74 -9.32 4.97 10.62
N ASN A 75 -10.65 5.05 10.73
CA ASN A 75 -11.48 3.88 10.46
C ASN A 75 -11.36 3.54 8.98
N LEU A 76 -11.45 2.25 8.67
CA LEU A 76 -11.42 1.76 7.30
C LEU A 76 -12.45 2.49 6.45
N ASP A 77 -13.67 2.65 6.98
CA ASP A 77 -14.75 3.33 6.27
C ASP A 77 -14.40 4.77 5.87
N ASP A 78 -13.85 5.55 6.80
CA ASP A 78 -13.43 6.93 6.55
C ASP A 78 -12.26 7.00 5.56
N ALA A 79 -11.33 6.04 5.65
CA ALA A 79 -10.19 5.96 4.74
C ALA A 79 -10.62 5.64 3.31
N ILE A 80 -11.57 4.72 3.12
CA ILE A 80 -12.14 4.41 1.79
C ILE A 80 -12.78 5.64 1.18
N ASP A 81 -13.60 6.38 1.95
CA ASP A 81 -14.25 7.59 1.47
C ASP A 81 -13.24 8.66 1.02
N LEU A 82 -12.14 8.83 1.76
CA LEU A 82 -11.04 9.72 1.39
C LEU A 82 -10.29 9.25 0.14
N ILE A 83 -10.03 7.94 0.02
CA ILE A 83 -9.39 7.34 -1.15
C ILE A 83 -10.22 7.59 -2.41
N ILE A 84 -11.54 7.37 -2.35
CA ILE A 84 -12.44 7.60 -3.49
C ILE A 84 -12.51 9.09 -3.82
N ALA A 85 -12.65 9.95 -2.79
CA ALA A 85 -12.69 11.40 -2.99
C ALA A 85 -11.41 11.92 -3.66
N GLU A 86 -10.24 11.51 -3.17
CA GLU A 86 -8.96 11.95 -3.74
C GLU A 86 -8.70 11.32 -5.11
N SER A 87 -9.17 10.10 -5.38
CA SER A 87 -9.10 9.49 -6.72
C SER A 87 -9.91 10.29 -7.75
N ILE A 88 -11.07 10.83 -7.38
CA ILE A 88 -11.86 11.74 -8.22
C ILE A 88 -11.12 13.07 -8.41
N ASN A 89 -10.63 13.64 -7.31
CA ASN A 89 -9.90 14.91 -7.30
C ASN A 89 -8.66 14.87 -8.22
N LEU A 90 -7.96 13.73 -8.20
CA LEU A 90 -6.79 13.46 -9.03
C LEU A 90 -7.13 13.07 -10.48
N GLY A 91 -8.41 12.95 -10.83
CA GLY A 91 -8.86 12.56 -12.17
C GLY A 91 -8.61 11.08 -12.51
N PHE A 92 -8.32 10.24 -11.51
CA PHE A 92 -8.23 8.79 -11.68
C PHE A 92 -9.61 8.15 -11.87
N ILE A 93 -10.63 8.75 -11.26
CA ILE A 93 -12.02 8.43 -11.51
C ILE A 93 -12.60 9.57 -12.34
N ASP A 94 -12.97 9.25 -13.58
CA ASP A 94 -13.70 10.17 -14.44
C ASP A 94 -15.17 10.22 -14.02
N VAL A 95 -15.63 11.42 -13.63
CA VAL A 95 -17.01 11.69 -13.22
C VAL A 95 -17.99 11.56 -14.38
N ASP A 96 -17.50 11.66 -15.62
CA ASP A 96 -18.29 11.58 -16.84
C ASP A 96 -18.28 10.14 -17.44
N SER A 97 -17.59 9.18 -16.81
CA SER A 97 -17.53 7.79 -17.27
C SER A 97 -18.88 7.08 -17.16
N ASP A 98 -19.18 6.24 -18.15
CA ASP A 98 -20.37 5.37 -18.14
C ASP A 98 -20.37 4.41 -16.95
N GLU A 99 -19.19 3.90 -16.54
CA GLU A 99 -19.04 3.02 -15.38
C GLU A 99 -17.59 3.04 -14.86
N THR A 100 -17.43 3.13 -13.54
CA THR A 100 -16.14 2.90 -12.86
C THR A 100 -16.18 1.60 -12.05
N VAL A 101 -15.22 0.71 -12.26
CA VAL A 101 -15.13 -0.56 -11.54
C VAL A 101 -13.93 -0.54 -10.61
N VAL A 102 -14.17 -0.81 -9.32
CA VAL A 102 -13.11 -0.90 -8.30
C VAL A 102 -12.94 -2.35 -7.88
N SER A 103 -11.73 -2.88 -8.03
CA SER A 103 -11.42 -4.26 -7.62
C SER A 103 -10.86 -4.29 -6.21
N VAL A 104 -11.39 -5.16 -5.35
CA VAL A 104 -11.01 -5.25 -3.95
C VAL A 104 -10.61 -6.68 -3.61
N SER A 105 -9.48 -6.84 -2.91
CA SER A 105 -9.13 -8.11 -2.27
C SER A 105 -8.84 -7.91 -0.79
N SER A 106 -8.97 -8.98 -0.02
CA SER A 106 -8.60 -9.03 1.39
C SER A 106 -7.96 -10.37 1.68
N ILE A 107 -6.83 -10.33 2.37
CA ILE A 107 -6.10 -11.50 2.84
C ILE A 107 -5.97 -11.37 4.36
N CYS A 108 -6.40 -12.38 5.09
CA CYS A 108 -6.34 -12.44 6.55
C CYS A 108 -6.18 -13.90 6.96
N GLU A 109 -5.46 -14.15 8.07
CA GLU A 109 -5.31 -15.50 8.62
C GLU A 109 -6.68 -16.10 8.98
N ASN A 110 -7.59 -15.25 9.49
CA ASN A 110 -9.00 -15.59 9.60
C ASN A 110 -9.72 -15.22 8.29
N ALA A 111 -10.00 -16.23 7.47
CA ALA A 111 -10.68 -16.08 6.19
C ALA A 111 -12.06 -15.40 6.31
N GLU A 112 -12.85 -15.72 7.34
CA GLU A 112 -14.20 -15.14 7.54
C GLU A 112 -14.12 -13.64 7.88
N LEU A 113 -13.12 -13.25 8.68
CA LEU A 113 -12.83 -11.84 8.94
C LEU A 113 -12.36 -11.13 7.66
N GLY A 114 -11.50 -11.78 6.88
CA GLY A 114 -11.04 -11.26 5.58
C GLY A 114 -12.18 -11.00 4.61
N GLU A 115 -13.12 -11.94 4.48
CA GLU A 115 -14.34 -11.81 3.68
C GLU A 115 -15.22 -10.67 4.18
N THR A 116 -15.46 -10.59 5.49
CA THR A 116 -16.25 -9.52 6.11
C THR A 116 -15.67 -8.14 5.79
N ILE A 117 -14.34 -7.98 5.93
CA ILE A 117 -13.64 -6.74 5.62
C ILE A 117 -13.74 -6.41 4.14
N ARG A 118 -13.56 -7.39 3.24
CA ARG A 118 -13.68 -7.20 1.78
C ARG A 118 -15.08 -6.72 1.40
N ASP A 119 -16.11 -7.38 1.90
CA ASP A 119 -17.50 -7.05 1.61
C ASP A 119 -17.87 -5.67 2.15
N ARG A 120 -17.36 -5.31 3.33
CA ARG A 120 -17.55 -3.98 3.90
C ARG A 120 -16.86 -2.88 3.08
N VAL A 121 -15.64 -3.11 2.62
CA VAL A 121 -14.94 -2.17 1.72
C VAL A 121 -15.71 -1.99 0.42
N LYS A 122 -16.19 -3.09 -0.19
CA LYS A 122 -17.02 -3.01 -1.41
C LYS A 122 -18.31 -2.20 -1.17
N GLU A 123 -19.01 -2.45 -0.07
CA GLU A 123 -20.22 -1.71 0.27
C GLU A 123 -19.92 -0.23 0.45
N ASN A 124 -18.85 0.11 1.17
CA ASN A 124 -18.46 1.50 1.38
C ASN A 124 -18.14 2.21 0.05
N ILE A 125 -17.36 1.57 -0.84
CA ILE A 125 -17.08 2.11 -2.18
C ILE A 125 -18.38 2.34 -2.96
N ASN A 126 -19.32 1.39 -2.94
CA ASN A 126 -20.61 1.54 -3.60
C ASN A 126 -21.40 2.73 -3.04
N GLN A 127 -21.44 2.88 -1.71
CA GLN A 127 -22.07 4.03 -1.06
C GLN A 127 -21.36 5.35 -1.41
N ALA A 128 -20.03 5.36 -1.48
CA ALA A 128 -19.25 6.53 -1.87
C ALA A 128 -19.60 7.01 -3.28
N PHE A 129 -19.79 6.08 -4.24
CA PHE A 129 -20.29 6.39 -5.59
C PHE A 129 -21.74 6.87 -5.58
N MET A 130 -22.63 6.18 -4.88
CA MET A 130 -24.05 6.54 -4.77
C MET A 130 -24.24 7.95 -4.19
N ASN A 131 -23.52 8.29 -3.11
CA ASN A 131 -23.58 9.59 -2.46
C ASN A 131 -23.10 10.74 -3.37
N ARG A 132 -22.27 10.42 -4.36
CA ARG A 132 -21.74 11.35 -5.36
C ARG A 132 -22.49 11.30 -6.69
N ALA A 133 -23.59 10.54 -6.76
CA ALA A 133 -24.41 10.32 -7.94
C ALA A 133 -23.63 9.79 -9.16
N MET A 134 -22.58 8.99 -8.94
CA MET A 134 -21.76 8.40 -10.00
C MET A 134 -22.14 6.94 -10.26
N MET A 135 -22.02 6.51 -11.52
CA MET A 135 -22.12 5.09 -11.88
C MET A 135 -20.79 4.40 -11.61
N GLY A 136 -20.68 3.76 -10.44
CA GLY A 136 -19.54 2.94 -10.09
C GLY A 136 -19.93 1.74 -9.25
N ARG A 137 -19.13 0.68 -9.31
CA ARG A 137 -19.31 -0.51 -8.47
C ARG A 137 -17.98 -1.12 -8.03
N ALA A 138 -17.99 -1.67 -6.83
CA ALA A 138 -16.91 -2.51 -6.34
C ALA A 138 -17.15 -3.98 -6.66
N GLN A 139 -16.08 -4.71 -6.97
CA GLN A 139 -16.10 -6.15 -7.22
C GLN A 139 -14.91 -6.84 -6.55
N ASP A 140 -14.96 -8.16 -6.43
CA ASP A 140 -13.80 -8.92 -5.98
C ASP A 140 -12.69 -8.85 -7.05
N LYS A 141 -11.45 -8.70 -6.59
CA LYS A 141 -10.28 -8.72 -7.47
C LYS A 141 -10.13 -10.11 -8.10
N GLY A 142 -10.25 -10.15 -9.42
CA GLY A 142 -10.01 -11.34 -10.22
C GLY A 142 -8.51 -11.62 -10.40
N PHE A 143 -8.18 -12.88 -10.68
CA PHE A 143 -6.86 -13.31 -11.11
C PHE A 143 -6.99 -14.00 -12.48
N THR A 144 -5.96 -13.93 -13.33
CA THR A 144 -5.97 -14.63 -14.61
C THR A 144 -5.85 -16.14 -14.40
N ASP A 145 -6.31 -16.94 -15.37
CA ASP A 145 -6.24 -18.39 -15.29
C ASP A 145 -4.79 -18.88 -15.14
N GLU A 146 -3.84 -18.24 -15.82
CA GLU A 146 -2.41 -18.57 -15.68
C GLU A 146 -1.91 -18.32 -14.25
N PHE A 147 -2.35 -17.24 -13.61
CA PHE A 147 -1.94 -16.88 -12.25
C PHE A 147 -2.57 -17.80 -11.21
N ILE A 148 -3.81 -18.23 -11.46
CA ILE A 148 -4.49 -19.23 -10.62
C ILE A 148 -3.75 -20.57 -10.72
N LEU A 149 -3.41 -21.02 -11.93
CA LEU A 149 -2.64 -22.25 -12.14
C LEU A 149 -1.25 -22.19 -11.50
N GLU A 150 -0.59 -21.04 -11.54
CA GLU A 150 0.68 -20.83 -10.83
C GLU A 150 0.49 -20.98 -9.31
N ALA A 151 -0.52 -20.33 -8.73
CA ALA A 151 -0.81 -20.43 -7.30
C ALA A 151 -1.17 -21.86 -6.87
N GLU A 152 -1.99 -22.56 -7.67
CA GLU A 152 -2.32 -23.97 -7.48
C GLU A 152 -1.08 -24.87 -7.56
N GLY A 153 -0.16 -24.58 -8.50
CA GLY A 153 1.13 -25.27 -8.63
C GLY A 153 2.00 -25.17 -7.38
N TYR A 154 1.90 -24.06 -6.65
CA TYR A 154 2.56 -23.85 -5.36
C TYR A 154 1.72 -24.30 -4.15
N GLY A 155 0.46 -24.69 -4.36
CA GLY A 155 -0.46 -25.10 -3.28
C GLY A 155 -0.93 -23.95 -2.40
N VAL A 156 -0.94 -22.71 -2.91
CA VAL A 156 -1.36 -21.50 -2.19
C VAL A 156 -2.55 -20.83 -2.86
N THR A 157 -3.19 -19.89 -2.17
CA THR A 157 -4.25 -19.08 -2.78
C THR A 157 -3.64 -18.03 -3.72
N PRO A 158 -4.33 -17.60 -4.79
CA PRO A 158 -3.86 -16.54 -5.67
C PRO A 158 -3.54 -15.23 -4.92
N GLY A 159 -4.36 -14.86 -3.93
CA GLY A 159 -4.07 -13.70 -3.08
C GLY A 159 -2.75 -13.84 -2.33
N PHE A 160 -2.48 -15.01 -1.74
CA PHE A 160 -1.23 -15.26 -1.04
C PHE A 160 -0.01 -15.24 -1.99
N LEU A 161 -0.14 -15.81 -3.20
CA LEU A 161 0.91 -15.72 -4.22
C LEU A 161 1.19 -14.26 -4.62
N ALA A 162 0.15 -13.44 -4.78
CA ALA A 162 0.30 -12.01 -5.08
C ALA A 162 1.03 -11.26 -3.96
N LEU A 163 0.71 -11.57 -2.70
CA LEU A 163 1.41 -11.02 -1.53
C LEU A 163 2.89 -11.45 -1.51
N ALA A 164 3.18 -12.73 -1.71
CA ALA A 164 4.54 -13.26 -1.76
C ALA A 164 5.38 -12.63 -2.89
N LYS A 165 4.82 -12.52 -4.10
CA LYS A 165 5.48 -11.81 -5.21
C LYS A 165 5.70 -10.33 -4.90
N SER A 166 4.78 -9.69 -4.20
CA SER A 166 4.95 -8.28 -3.77
C SER A 166 6.15 -8.14 -2.83
N VAL A 167 6.37 -9.09 -1.91
CA VAL A 167 7.57 -9.11 -1.06
C VAL A 167 8.84 -9.19 -1.90
N THR A 168 8.92 -10.10 -2.87
CA THR A 168 10.11 -10.25 -3.72
C THR A 168 10.44 -9.01 -4.58
N VAL A 169 9.47 -8.12 -4.77
CA VAL A 169 9.66 -6.85 -5.49
C VAL A 169 10.29 -5.79 -4.60
N VAL A 170 9.98 -5.80 -3.30
CA VAL A 170 10.42 -4.76 -2.35
C VAL A 170 11.65 -5.21 -1.55
N ASP A 171 11.78 -6.49 -1.24
CA ASP A 171 12.97 -7.12 -0.64
C ASP A 171 13.52 -8.17 -1.60
N ASP A 172 14.69 -7.87 -2.15
CA ASP A 172 15.38 -8.66 -3.14
C ASP A 172 16.16 -9.83 -2.55
N THR A 173 16.36 -9.84 -1.23
CA THR A 173 17.05 -10.95 -0.54
C THR A 173 16.15 -12.18 -0.38
N ILE A 174 14.85 -12.05 -0.67
CA ILE A 174 13.83 -13.07 -0.48
C ILE A 174 13.41 -13.64 -1.84
N LEU A 175 13.60 -14.95 -2.03
CA LEU A 175 13.11 -15.66 -3.19
C LEU A 175 11.61 -15.94 -3.06
N LEU A 176 10.94 -16.18 -4.19
CA LEU A 176 9.51 -16.48 -4.18
C LEU A 176 9.22 -17.75 -3.40
N GLU A 177 10.04 -18.78 -3.55
CA GLU A 177 9.93 -20.05 -2.83
C GLU A 177 10.07 -19.87 -1.32
N ASP A 178 10.94 -18.95 -0.89
CA ASP A 178 11.11 -18.61 0.52
C ASP A 178 9.89 -17.84 1.04
N ALA A 179 9.41 -16.84 0.29
CA ALA A 179 8.19 -16.10 0.63
C ALA A 179 6.96 -17.02 0.74
N LEU A 180 6.88 -18.06 -0.10
CA LEU A 180 5.76 -19.00 -0.10
C LEU A 180 5.69 -19.90 1.15
N VAL A 181 6.81 -20.09 1.87
CA VAL A 181 6.84 -20.85 3.12
C VAL A 181 6.76 -19.97 4.38
N MET A 182 6.73 -18.64 4.19
CA MET A 182 6.51 -17.68 5.28
C MET A 182 5.03 -17.61 5.65
N THR A 183 4.77 -17.13 6.86
CA THR A 183 3.41 -16.77 7.26
C THR A 183 3.00 -15.47 6.56
N GLN A 184 1.70 -15.30 6.35
CA GLN A 184 1.15 -14.04 5.84
C GLN A 184 1.63 -12.84 6.66
N GLN A 185 1.74 -13.01 7.98
CA GLN A 185 2.17 -11.98 8.91
C GLN A 185 3.60 -11.52 8.62
N GLU A 186 4.53 -12.45 8.43
CA GLU A 186 5.93 -12.16 8.13
C GLU A 186 6.06 -11.44 6.77
N LEU A 187 5.31 -11.86 5.75
CA LEU A 187 5.29 -11.19 4.44
C LEU A 187 4.83 -9.73 4.56
N VAL A 188 3.76 -9.48 5.32
CA VAL A 188 3.25 -8.13 5.55
C VAL A 188 4.25 -7.27 6.33
N GLU A 189 4.99 -7.84 7.27
CA GLU A 189 6.01 -7.12 8.05
C GLU A 189 7.19 -6.68 7.16
N ILE A 190 7.66 -7.56 6.27
CA ILE A 190 8.71 -7.21 5.30
C ILE A 190 8.28 -6.05 4.40
N LEU A 191 7.04 -6.07 3.90
CA LEU A 191 6.51 -4.98 3.07
C LEU A 191 6.48 -3.64 3.82
N LYS A 192 6.19 -3.65 5.12
CA LYS A 192 6.21 -2.43 5.96
C LYS A 192 7.62 -1.90 6.12
N ASP A 193 8.58 -2.76 6.45
CA ASP A 193 9.96 -2.37 6.74
C ASP A 193 10.68 -1.85 5.50
N ALA A 194 10.53 -2.54 4.37
CA ALA A 194 11.22 -2.18 3.14
C ALA A 194 10.68 -0.85 2.54
N LYS A 195 9.38 -0.55 2.74
CA LYS A 195 8.80 0.75 2.34
C LYS A 195 9.17 1.90 3.29
N GLN A 196 9.48 1.61 4.56
CA GLN A 196 9.99 2.62 5.49
C GLN A 196 11.44 3.03 5.15
N ALA A 197 12.24 2.13 4.58
CA ALA A 197 13.63 2.39 4.19
C ALA A 197 13.78 3.23 2.90
N ASN A 198 12.84 3.13 1.97
CA ASN A 198 12.84 3.88 0.70
C ASN A 198 12.15 5.26 0.77
N LYS A 199 11.72 5.65 1.97
CA LYS A 199 10.83 6.82 2.17
C LYS A 199 11.48 8.15 1.78
N GLU A 200 12.78 8.35 1.99
CA GLU A 200 13.40 9.67 1.84
C GLU A 200 13.52 10.15 0.38
N VAL A 201 13.87 9.25 -0.56
CA VAL A 201 14.04 9.62 -1.98
C VAL A 201 12.69 9.74 -2.68
N ALA A 202 11.76 8.82 -2.40
CA ALA A 202 10.39 8.90 -2.89
C ALA A 202 9.65 10.15 -2.37
N GLN A 203 9.94 10.56 -1.13
CA GLN A 203 9.32 11.73 -0.52
C GLN A 203 9.77 13.04 -1.18
N ALA A 204 11.02 13.17 -1.60
CA ALA A 204 11.48 14.37 -2.31
C ALA A 204 10.83 14.54 -3.69
N LEU A 205 10.75 13.47 -4.49
CA LEU A 205 10.06 13.48 -5.79
C LEU A 205 8.57 13.76 -5.63
N ARG A 206 7.96 13.18 -4.59
CA ARG A 206 6.56 13.42 -4.23
C ARG A 206 6.31 14.87 -3.85
N ASP A 207 7.15 15.47 -3.02
CA ASP A 207 7.00 16.87 -2.60
C ASP A 207 7.10 17.82 -3.81
N GLU A 208 8.00 17.53 -4.75
CA GLU A 208 8.13 18.29 -6.00
C GLU A 208 6.87 18.16 -6.88
N PHE A 209 6.35 16.95 -7.04
CA PHE A 209 5.09 16.70 -7.76
C PHE A 209 3.90 17.44 -7.12
N ILE A 210 3.72 17.35 -5.79
CA ILE A 210 2.63 18.05 -5.10
C ILE A 210 2.74 19.56 -5.30
N ALA A 211 3.94 20.12 -5.19
CA ALA A 211 4.16 21.55 -5.37
C ALA A 211 3.83 21.99 -6.80
N ALA A 212 4.29 21.26 -7.82
CA ALA A 212 3.99 21.53 -9.22
C ALA A 212 2.49 21.42 -9.53
N ARG A 213 1.83 20.40 -8.95
CA ARG A 213 0.37 20.21 -9.09
C ARG A 213 -0.41 21.35 -8.46
N GLN A 214 -0.02 21.79 -7.26
CA GLN A 214 -0.71 22.88 -6.58
C GLN A 214 -0.70 24.15 -7.42
N LEU A 215 0.40 24.44 -8.12
CA LEU A 215 0.48 25.57 -9.05
C LEU A 215 -0.53 25.45 -10.20
N LEU A 216 -0.70 24.26 -10.78
CA LEU A 216 -1.72 24.02 -11.81
C LEU A 216 -3.14 24.26 -11.25
N PHE A 217 -3.44 23.75 -10.05
CA PHE A 217 -4.76 23.96 -9.46
C PHE A 217 -5.02 25.43 -9.13
N ASP A 218 -4.04 26.13 -8.59
CA ASP A 218 -4.14 27.56 -8.27
C ASP A 218 -4.33 28.42 -9.54
N GLU A 219 -3.83 27.96 -10.69
CA GLU A 219 -4.00 28.61 -11.98
C GLU A 219 -5.38 28.33 -12.60
N TYR A 220 -5.76 27.06 -12.74
CA TYR A 220 -6.93 26.66 -13.53
C TYR A 220 -8.25 26.67 -12.75
N LEU A 221 -8.24 26.29 -11.46
CA LEU A 221 -9.48 26.10 -10.69
C LEU A 221 -10.29 27.40 -10.53
N PRO A 222 -9.69 28.57 -10.23
CA PRO A 222 -10.44 29.83 -10.15
C PRO A 222 -11.09 30.21 -11.48
N GLN A 223 -10.43 29.93 -12.61
CA GLN A 223 -10.94 30.23 -13.94
C GLN A 223 -12.13 29.33 -14.32
N ILE A 224 -12.04 28.04 -13.98
CA ILE A 224 -13.13 27.07 -14.15
C ILE A 224 -14.35 27.50 -13.33
N GLN A 225 -14.15 27.83 -12.05
CA GLN A 225 -15.23 28.26 -11.16
C GLN A 225 -15.88 29.56 -11.62
N ASP A 226 -15.11 30.51 -12.14
CA ASP A 226 -15.64 31.76 -12.69
C ASP A 226 -16.51 31.51 -13.93
N LEU A 227 -16.05 30.66 -14.86
CA LEU A 227 -16.84 30.26 -16.04
C LEU A 227 -18.13 29.51 -15.64
N GLU A 228 -18.06 28.59 -14.68
CA GLU A 228 -19.23 27.90 -14.15
C GLU A 228 -20.24 28.87 -13.53
N ALA A 229 -19.76 29.86 -12.76
CA ALA A 229 -20.61 30.89 -12.18
C ALA A 229 -21.25 31.78 -13.26
N GLN A 230 -20.52 32.12 -14.32
CA GLN A 230 -21.03 32.89 -15.45
C GLN A 230 -22.12 32.13 -16.21
N ILE A 231 -21.92 30.84 -16.48
CA ILE A 231 -22.92 29.97 -17.13
C ILE A 231 -24.18 29.87 -16.26
N LEU A 232 -24.02 29.65 -14.94
CA LEU A 232 -25.14 29.56 -14.01
C LEU A 232 -25.95 30.86 -13.95
N ALA A 233 -25.29 32.02 -14.07
CA ALA A 233 -25.92 33.34 -14.01
C ALA A 233 -26.48 33.81 -15.37
N ALA A 234 -26.19 33.11 -16.47
CA ALA A 234 -26.59 33.53 -17.81
C ALA A 234 -28.09 33.24 -18.05
N GLU A 235 -28.84 34.28 -18.45
CA GLU A 235 -30.26 34.15 -18.86
C GLU A 235 -30.43 33.84 -20.37
N GLY A 236 -29.32 33.64 -21.10
CA GLY A 236 -29.28 33.53 -22.55
C GLY A 236 -28.51 32.31 -23.06
N ASP A 237 -28.08 32.35 -24.33
CA ASP A 237 -27.29 31.29 -24.95
C ASP A 237 -25.90 31.18 -24.31
N THR A 238 -25.61 30.03 -23.69
CA THR A 238 -24.37 29.72 -22.99
C THR A 238 -23.37 28.95 -23.84
N THR A 239 -23.69 28.63 -25.11
CA THR A 239 -22.88 27.74 -25.96
C THR A 239 -21.41 28.15 -26.04
N GLU A 240 -21.13 29.46 -26.11
CA GLU A 240 -19.75 29.96 -26.17
C GLU A 240 -19.00 29.83 -24.84
N LEU A 241 -19.68 30.05 -23.71
CA LEU A 241 -19.11 29.88 -22.36
C LEU A 241 -18.88 28.39 -22.04
N GLU A 242 -19.80 27.53 -22.46
CA GLU A 242 -19.68 26.07 -22.31
C GLU A 242 -18.49 25.54 -23.13
N ALA A 243 -18.30 26.02 -24.36
CA ALA A 243 -17.14 25.66 -25.17
C ALA A 243 -15.81 26.14 -24.56
N GLN A 244 -15.80 27.33 -23.93
CA GLN A 244 -14.62 27.83 -23.21
C GLN A 244 -14.32 27.00 -21.96
N LEU A 245 -15.36 26.65 -21.19
CA LEU A 245 -15.22 25.79 -20.02
C LEU A 245 -14.69 24.40 -20.39
N GLU A 246 -15.19 23.81 -21.48
CA GLU A 246 -14.72 22.51 -21.97
C GLU A 246 -13.26 22.58 -22.45
N ALA A 247 -12.90 23.63 -23.20
CA ALA A 247 -11.52 23.84 -23.63
C ALA A 247 -10.57 23.99 -22.43
N LEU A 248 -10.95 24.80 -21.44
CA LEU A 248 -10.16 25.04 -20.23
C LEU A 248 -10.01 23.76 -19.38
N ARG A 249 -11.10 22.99 -19.22
CA ARG A 249 -11.06 21.68 -18.54
C ARG A 249 -10.14 20.70 -19.28
N THR A 250 -10.16 20.71 -20.61
CA THR A 250 -9.30 19.86 -21.43
C THR A 250 -7.83 20.26 -21.28
N GLU A 251 -7.53 21.55 -21.27
CA GLU A 251 -6.18 22.06 -21.06
C GLU A 251 -5.65 21.69 -19.67
N PHE A 252 -6.47 21.88 -18.63
CA PHE A 252 -6.15 21.49 -17.27
C PHE A 252 -5.87 19.98 -17.14
N ARG A 253 -6.77 19.13 -17.69
CA ARG A 253 -6.59 17.67 -17.72
C ARG A 253 -5.27 17.29 -18.42
N THR A 254 -4.97 17.94 -19.53
CA THR A 254 -3.72 17.69 -20.29
C THR A 254 -2.48 18.08 -19.49
N ALA A 255 -2.50 19.22 -18.80
CA ALA A 255 -1.39 19.68 -17.97
C ALA A 255 -1.14 18.76 -16.77
N VAL A 256 -2.20 18.31 -16.10
CA VAL A 256 -2.11 17.34 -15.00
C VAL A 256 -1.59 15.99 -15.50
N GLN A 257 -2.05 15.52 -16.66
CA GLN A 257 -1.56 14.28 -17.26
C GLN A 257 -0.06 14.37 -17.58
N ALA A 258 0.40 15.45 -18.19
CA ALA A 258 1.82 15.64 -18.49
C ALA A 258 2.70 15.66 -17.22
N LEU A 259 2.23 16.32 -16.16
CA LEU A 259 2.91 16.32 -14.86
C LEU A 259 2.99 14.90 -14.27
N ARG A 260 1.92 14.11 -14.42
CA ARG A 260 1.88 12.72 -13.97
C ARG A 260 2.87 11.84 -14.75
N ASP A 261 2.90 11.98 -16.08
CA ASP A 261 3.80 11.22 -16.95
C ASP A 261 5.28 11.52 -16.64
N ASP A 262 5.61 12.77 -16.31
CA ASP A 262 6.95 13.14 -15.87
C ASP A 262 7.29 12.51 -14.52
N TYR A 263 6.38 12.57 -13.54
CA TYR A 263 6.56 11.88 -12.25
C TYR A 263 6.77 10.38 -12.44
N HIS A 264 5.96 9.71 -13.26
CA HIS A 264 6.14 8.30 -13.59
C HIS A 264 7.53 8.01 -14.14
N THR A 265 8.00 8.82 -15.09
CA THR A 265 9.32 8.65 -15.71
C THR A 265 10.44 8.74 -14.67
N GLN A 266 10.34 9.71 -13.75
CA GLN A 266 11.34 9.90 -12.68
C GLN A 266 11.31 8.74 -11.68
N THR A 267 10.13 8.31 -11.25
CA THR A 267 9.94 7.23 -10.29
C THR A 267 10.32 5.86 -10.87
N GLU A 268 9.99 5.60 -12.13
CA GLU A 268 10.43 4.39 -12.86
C GLU A 268 11.96 4.34 -12.95
N GLY A 269 12.61 5.48 -13.25
CA GLY A 269 14.07 5.57 -13.27
C GLY A 269 14.69 5.22 -11.91
N LEU A 270 14.11 5.72 -10.82
CA LEU A 270 14.51 5.38 -9.46
C LEU A 270 14.28 3.89 -9.16
N ARG A 271 13.11 3.36 -9.52
CA ARG A 271 12.74 1.95 -9.29
C ARG A 271 13.66 1.00 -10.04
N GLN A 272 14.00 1.31 -11.29
CA GLN A 272 14.96 0.54 -12.09
C GLN A 272 16.37 0.59 -11.49
N GLN A 273 16.79 1.75 -10.96
CA GLN A 273 18.07 1.85 -10.25
C GLN A 273 18.09 0.98 -8.99
N ILE A 274 17.03 1.02 -8.19
CA ILE A 274 16.87 0.18 -7.00
C ILE A 274 16.89 -1.29 -7.40
N GLN A 275 16.09 -1.70 -8.39
CA GLN A 275 16.07 -3.08 -8.89
C GLN A 275 17.43 -3.55 -9.39
N THR A 276 18.17 -2.69 -10.09
CA THR A 276 19.52 -3.03 -10.59
C THR A 276 20.52 -3.18 -9.44
N GLN A 277 20.50 -2.26 -8.47
CA GLN A 277 21.34 -2.38 -7.27
C GLN A 277 21.02 -3.63 -6.47
N ASN A 278 19.74 -3.94 -6.35
CA ASN A 278 19.23 -5.12 -5.69
C ASN A 278 19.73 -6.42 -6.38
N GLN A 279 19.55 -6.53 -7.70
CA GLN A 279 20.08 -7.67 -8.47
C GLN A 279 21.60 -7.86 -8.28
N LEU A 280 22.36 -6.76 -8.22
CA LEU A 280 23.80 -6.82 -7.96
C LEU A 280 24.09 -7.34 -6.54
N ARG A 281 23.34 -6.90 -5.52
CA ARG A 281 23.49 -7.38 -4.14
C ARG A 281 23.11 -8.85 -3.99
N ILE A 282 22.03 -9.30 -4.64
CA ILE A 282 21.65 -10.72 -4.68
C ILE A 282 22.80 -11.54 -5.26
N GLN A 283 23.38 -11.12 -6.38
CA GLN A 283 24.51 -11.83 -6.98
C GLN A 283 25.71 -11.88 -6.04
N GLU A 284 26.07 -10.75 -5.42
CA GLU A 284 27.18 -10.66 -4.47
C GLU A 284 26.98 -11.51 -3.21
N HIS A 285 25.76 -11.71 -2.74
CA HIS A 285 25.45 -12.43 -1.51
C HIS A 285 24.89 -13.85 -1.72
N SER A 286 24.62 -14.25 -2.96
CA SER A 286 24.02 -15.54 -3.32
C SER A 286 24.72 -16.76 -2.69
N GLU A 287 26.05 -16.81 -2.76
CA GLU A 287 26.84 -17.90 -2.17
C GLU A 287 26.76 -17.95 -0.63
N ALA A 288 26.68 -16.79 0.02
CA ALA A 288 26.55 -16.68 1.47
C ALA A 288 25.15 -17.07 1.96
N VAL A 289 24.12 -16.70 1.18
CA VAL A 289 22.73 -17.10 1.42
C VAL A 289 22.58 -18.61 1.23
N GLU A 290 23.12 -19.20 0.16
CA GLU A 290 23.09 -20.64 -0.09
C GLU A 290 23.79 -21.43 1.04
N ALA A 291 24.93 -20.94 1.53
CA ALA A 291 25.63 -21.55 2.66
C ALA A 291 24.80 -21.49 3.97
N PHE A 292 24.12 -20.36 4.22
CA PHE A 292 23.23 -20.20 5.37
C PHE A 292 22.01 -21.12 5.29
N MET A 293 21.38 -21.24 4.12
CA MET A 293 20.22 -22.12 3.88
C MET A 293 20.57 -23.58 4.13
N ASN A 294 21.71 -24.05 3.62
CA ASN A 294 22.21 -25.39 3.89
C ASN A 294 22.43 -25.65 5.40
N GLN A 295 22.92 -24.64 6.14
CA GLN A 295 23.13 -24.75 7.58
C GLN A 295 21.82 -24.80 8.37
N MET A 296 20.83 -24.00 7.97
CA MET A 296 19.50 -23.97 8.59
C MET A 296 18.74 -25.26 8.37
N GLN A 297 18.78 -25.82 7.15
CA GLN A 297 18.18 -27.11 6.84
C GLN A 297 18.78 -28.22 7.69
N THR A 298 20.12 -28.24 7.81
CA THR A 298 20.82 -29.19 8.68
C THR A 298 20.36 -29.09 10.14
N ARG A 299 20.20 -27.86 10.67
CA ARG A 299 19.67 -27.65 12.02
C ARG A 299 18.24 -28.14 12.19
N ARG A 300 17.41 -27.95 11.16
CA ARG A 300 15.99 -28.34 11.19
C ARG A 300 15.84 -29.86 11.24
N GLU A 301 16.63 -30.58 10.45
CA GLU A 301 16.72 -32.04 10.48
C GLU A 301 17.24 -32.57 11.82
N GLN A 302 18.27 -31.92 12.38
CA GLN A 302 18.77 -32.24 13.72
C GLN A 302 17.71 -31.99 14.80
N MET A 303 16.94 -30.91 14.69
CA MET A 303 15.86 -30.61 15.64
C MET A 303 14.73 -31.64 15.53
N GLN A 304 14.32 -32.01 14.32
CA GLN A 304 13.31 -33.03 14.09
C GLN A 304 13.73 -34.38 14.67
N SER A 305 14.95 -34.83 14.38
CA SER A 305 15.46 -36.08 14.95
C SER A 305 15.54 -36.06 16.47
N MET A 306 15.89 -34.93 17.09
CA MET A 306 15.86 -34.76 18.55
C MET A 306 14.43 -34.83 19.11
N ILE A 307 13.46 -34.20 18.44
CA ILE A 307 12.05 -34.23 18.84
C ILE A 307 11.49 -35.66 18.74
N GLU A 308 11.80 -36.38 17.66
CA GLU A 308 11.40 -37.79 17.48
C GLU A 308 12.00 -38.71 18.55
N GLN A 309 13.29 -38.54 18.88
CA GLN A 309 13.93 -39.29 19.95
C GLN A 309 13.29 -39.00 21.31
N PHE A 310 12.98 -37.75 21.60
CA PHE A 310 12.36 -37.34 22.86
C PHE A 310 10.94 -37.90 22.99
N GLN A 311 10.14 -37.84 21.92
CA GLN A 311 8.79 -38.39 21.88
C GLN A 311 8.78 -39.93 21.92
N GLY A 312 9.76 -40.60 21.27
CA GLY A 312 9.94 -42.04 21.34
C GLY A 312 10.34 -42.55 22.73
N GLN A 313 11.20 -41.80 23.44
CA GLN A 313 11.55 -42.11 24.84
C GLN A 313 10.36 -41.93 25.79
N SER A 314 9.46 -40.98 25.52
CA SER A 314 8.24 -40.80 26.31
C SER A 314 7.20 -41.93 26.13
N GLN A 315 7.24 -42.70 25.04
CA GLN A 315 6.34 -43.85 24.86
C GLN A 315 6.87 -45.15 25.47
N GLY A 316 8.19 -45.28 25.68
CA GLY A 316 8.81 -46.43 26.35
C GLY A 316 8.70 -46.43 27.87
N ASN A 317 8.18 -45.35 28.46
CA ASN A 317 8.06 -45.18 29.91
C ASN A 317 6.59 -44.93 30.30
N ARG A 318 5.70 -45.87 29.95
CA ARG A 318 4.38 -46.00 30.58
C ARG A 318 4.42 -47.24 31.48
N PRO A 319 4.21 -47.10 32.81
CA PRO A 319 4.15 -48.25 33.72
C PRO A 319 2.97 -49.18 33.43
#